data_AF-A0A3L7J755-F1
#
_entry.id   AF-A0A3L7J755-F1
#
_cell.length_a   1.000
_cell.length_b   1.000
_cell.length_c   1.000
_cell.angle_alpha   90.00
_cell.angle_beta   90.00
_cell.angle_gamma   90.00
#
_symmetry.space_group_name_H-M   'P 1'
#
loop_
_entity.id
_entity.type
_entity.pdbx_description
1 polymer ?
#
loop_
_entity_poly.entity_id
_entity_poly.type
_entity_poly.pdbx_seq_one_letter_code
_entity_poly.pdbx_strand_id
1 'polypeptide(L)'
;MARHSAKRALAPVAPGDFIPIAEASDLIVPIGAWIIRQACRTTVDRLNDATISVKVSPRQFRDPNLLSNIRTALDETGLPPSRLELEITEGILIDDDQLALRLLSTIRQLGIRIALDDFGSGYSSLSYLTRFCFDTIKIDRSFVQSTDEKAWHVIRSVVSMAEALGASVVAEGVETAEQMHRLASEGCHEIQGFFIARPTPVDEISPNLPADAQHALLAIQKKRMVA
;
A
#
# COMPACT_ATOMS: atom_id res chain seq x y z
N MET A 1 12.51 -1.00 -49.57
CA MET A 1 12.49 -2.29 -48.85
C MET A 1 12.61 -2.02 -47.36
N ALA A 2 11.51 -2.15 -46.62
CA ALA A 2 11.42 -1.85 -45.20
C ALA A 2 12.14 -2.92 -44.37
N ARG A 3 13.19 -2.55 -43.64
CA ARG A 3 13.75 -3.39 -42.57
C ARG A 3 12.84 -3.24 -41.36
N HIS A 4 12.08 -4.29 -41.07
CA HIS A 4 11.42 -4.49 -39.78
C HIS A 4 12.48 -4.44 -38.68
N SER A 5 12.53 -3.34 -37.94
CA SER A 5 13.27 -3.28 -36.68
C SER A 5 12.46 -4.08 -35.66
N ALA A 6 12.93 -5.28 -35.34
CA ALA A 6 12.40 -6.03 -34.21
C ALA A 6 12.53 -5.14 -32.96
N LYS A 7 11.38 -4.78 -32.35
CA LYS A 7 11.36 -4.12 -31.04
C LYS A 7 12.14 -5.01 -30.07
N ARG A 8 13.39 -4.64 -29.74
CA ARG A 8 14.09 -5.21 -28.60
C ARG A 8 13.26 -4.86 -27.37
N ALA A 9 12.61 -5.87 -26.77
CA ALA A 9 12.04 -5.70 -25.45
C ALA A 9 13.19 -5.35 -24.49
N LEU A 10 13.11 -4.18 -23.87
CA LEU A 10 14.04 -3.80 -22.81
C LEU A 10 13.78 -4.70 -21.59
N ALA A 11 14.83 -5.00 -20.84
CA ALA A 11 14.68 -5.69 -19.56
C ALA A 11 13.82 -4.85 -18.60
N PRO A 12 13.05 -5.47 -17.68
CA PRO A 12 12.34 -4.74 -16.63
C PRO A 12 13.31 -3.89 -15.81
N VAL A 13 12.91 -2.65 -15.50
CA VAL A 13 13.67 -1.71 -14.68
C VAL A 13 12.98 -1.60 -13.32
N ALA A 14 13.73 -1.68 -12.23
CA ALA A 14 13.16 -1.62 -10.89
C ALA A 14 12.67 -0.19 -10.58
N PRO A 15 11.57 -0.01 -9.81
CA PRO A 15 11.09 1.31 -9.39
C PRO A 15 12.16 2.17 -8.74
N GLY A 16 13.05 1.58 -7.92
CA GLY A 16 14.15 2.31 -7.29
C GLY A 16 15.11 3.01 -8.26
N ASP A 17 15.22 2.52 -9.50
CA ASP A 17 16.13 3.09 -10.49
C ASP A 17 15.53 4.26 -11.26
N PHE A 18 14.21 4.27 -11.48
CA PHE A 18 13.55 5.28 -12.33
C PHE A 18 12.66 6.27 -11.58
N ILE A 19 12.11 5.90 -10.41
CA ILE A 19 11.19 6.78 -9.66
C ILE A 19 11.87 8.09 -9.25
N PRO A 20 13.11 8.13 -8.72
CA PRO A 20 13.76 9.40 -8.38
C PRO A 20 13.93 10.34 -9.59
N ILE A 21 14.16 9.78 -10.79
CA ILE A 21 14.28 10.53 -12.03
C ILE A 21 12.91 11.03 -12.50
N ALA A 22 11.89 10.17 -12.43
CA ALA A 22 10.52 10.54 -12.76
C ALA A 22 10.00 11.65 -11.83
N GLU A 23 10.35 11.60 -10.55
CA GLU A 23 10.06 12.67 -9.61
C GLU A 23 10.80 13.94 -10.01
N ALA A 24 12.13 13.92 -10.11
CA ALA A 24 12.92 15.10 -10.48
C ALA A 24 12.47 15.80 -11.79
N SER A 25 11.91 15.04 -12.74
CA SER A 25 11.44 15.53 -14.04
C SER A 25 9.93 15.80 -14.13
N ASP A 26 9.20 15.69 -13.01
CA ASP A 26 7.73 15.77 -12.93
C ASP A 26 6.95 14.72 -13.76
N LEU A 27 7.66 13.81 -14.43
CA LEU A 27 7.05 12.68 -15.14
C LEU A 27 6.33 11.70 -14.19
N ILE A 28 6.62 11.76 -12.89
CA ILE A 28 5.91 10.97 -11.88
C ILE A 28 4.40 11.27 -11.85
N VAL A 29 3.99 12.49 -12.22
CA VAL A 29 2.58 12.90 -12.26
C VAL A 29 1.81 12.14 -13.36
N PRO A 30 2.18 12.22 -14.65
CA PRO A 30 1.51 11.46 -15.70
C PRO A 30 1.71 9.94 -15.56
N ILE A 31 2.86 9.48 -15.05
CA ILE A 31 3.09 8.06 -14.76
C ILE A 31 2.10 7.57 -13.69
N GLY A 32 1.94 8.31 -12.61
CA GLY A 32 1.03 7.96 -11.53
C GLY A 32 -0.44 7.94 -11.95
N ALA A 33 -0.88 8.93 -12.72
CA ALA A 33 -2.23 8.94 -13.30
C ALA A 33 -2.48 7.71 -14.20
N TRP A 34 -1.47 7.30 -14.97
CA TRP A 34 -1.52 6.07 -15.75
C TRP A 34 -1.56 4.81 -14.87
N ILE A 35 -0.71 4.73 -13.82
CA ILE A 35 -0.68 3.62 -12.87
C ILE A 35 -2.04 3.43 -12.20
N ILE A 36 -2.65 4.51 -11.67
CA ILE A 36 -3.97 4.44 -11.01
C ILE A 36 -5.01 3.86 -11.96
N ARG A 37 -5.03 4.33 -13.22
CA ARG A 37 -5.97 3.83 -14.23
C ARG A 37 -5.74 2.35 -14.55
N GLN A 38 -4.48 1.93 -14.72
CA GLN A 38 -4.16 0.53 -14.98
C GLN A 38 -4.46 -0.36 -13.77
N ALA A 39 -4.19 0.11 -12.56
CA ALA A 39 -4.49 -0.60 -11.31
C ALA A 39 -5.99 -0.85 -11.19
N CYS A 40 -6.82 0.20 -11.40
CA CYS A 40 -8.27 0.06 -11.34
C CYS A 40 -8.79 -0.92 -12.40
N ARG A 41 -8.33 -0.78 -13.64
CA ARG A 41 -8.73 -1.65 -14.76
C ARG A 41 -8.33 -3.11 -14.52
N THR A 42 -7.08 -3.33 -14.15
CA THR A 42 -6.55 -4.68 -13.87
C THR A 42 -7.33 -5.34 -12.74
N THR A 43 -7.73 -4.56 -11.74
CA THR A 43 -8.48 -5.06 -10.58
C THR A 43 -9.87 -5.52 -10.96
N VAL A 44 -10.58 -4.74 -11.78
CA VAL A 44 -11.90 -5.13 -12.32
C VAL A 44 -11.79 -6.34 -13.25
N ASP A 45 -10.79 -6.33 -14.15
CA ASP A 45 -10.67 -7.34 -15.20
C ASP A 45 -10.15 -8.69 -14.70
N ARG A 46 -9.31 -8.69 -13.65
CA ARG A 46 -8.49 -9.86 -13.25
C ARG A 46 -8.58 -10.23 -11.78
N LEU A 47 -8.95 -9.30 -10.89
CA LEU A 47 -8.81 -9.49 -9.44
C LEU A 47 -10.17 -9.40 -8.73
N ASN A 48 -11.11 -10.29 -9.10
CA ASN A 48 -12.43 -10.54 -8.51
C ASN A 48 -12.88 -9.53 -7.45
N ASP A 49 -12.82 -9.87 -6.15
CA ASP A 49 -13.23 -9.03 -5.02
C ASP A 49 -12.04 -8.39 -4.28
N ALA A 50 -10.84 -8.46 -4.87
CA ALA A 50 -9.64 -7.93 -4.23
C ALA A 50 -9.66 -6.39 -4.18
N THR A 51 -9.00 -5.85 -3.16
CA THR A 51 -8.61 -4.45 -3.12
C THR A 51 -7.29 -4.25 -3.88
N ILE A 52 -7.03 -3.03 -4.32
CA ILE A 52 -5.76 -2.64 -4.94
C ILE A 52 -5.24 -1.38 -4.27
N SER A 53 -3.98 -1.43 -3.84
CA SER A 53 -3.29 -0.31 -3.20
C SER A 53 -2.30 0.32 -4.18
N VAL A 54 -2.31 1.65 -4.29
CA VAL A 54 -1.44 2.43 -5.19
C VAL A 54 -0.69 3.49 -4.40
N LYS A 55 0.66 3.44 -4.42
CA LYS A 55 1.52 4.49 -3.85
C LYS A 55 1.39 5.80 -4.62
N VAL A 56 1.11 6.88 -3.89
CA VAL A 56 1.04 8.25 -4.42
C VAL A 56 2.29 9.01 -4.00
N SER A 57 3.02 9.58 -4.97
CA SER A 57 4.21 10.37 -4.65
C SER A 57 3.85 11.76 -4.09
N PRO A 58 4.73 12.40 -3.32
CA PRO A 58 4.48 13.77 -2.82
C PRO A 58 4.23 14.79 -3.93
N ARG A 59 4.87 14.61 -5.11
CA ARG A 59 4.63 15.49 -6.27
C ARG A 59 3.23 15.27 -6.88
N GLN A 60 2.79 14.01 -7.00
CA GLN A 60 1.42 13.70 -7.44
C GLN A 60 0.39 14.27 -6.47
N PHE A 61 0.65 14.17 -5.16
CA PHE A 61 -0.26 14.67 -4.14
C PHE A 61 -0.51 16.18 -4.22
N ARG A 62 0.48 16.94 -4.71
CA ARG A 62 0.38 18.39 -4.95
C ARG A 62 -0.23 18.77 -6.29
N ASP A 63 -0.42 17.81 -7.21
CA ASP A 63 -1.04 18.08 -8.50
C ASP A 63 -2.53 18.39 -8.29
N PRO A 64 -3.01 19.58 -8.72
CA PRO A 64 -4.44 19.92 -8.62
C PRO A 64 -5.34 18.96 -9.39
N ASN A 65 -4.81 18.17 -10.33
CA ASN A 65 -5.57 17.20 -11.11
C ASN A 65 -5.61 15.79 -10.49
N LEU A 66 -4.98 15.54 -9.34
CA LEU A 66 -4.96 14.19 -8.73
C LEU A 66 -6.38 13.66 -8.52
N LEU A 67 -7.26 14.45 -7.90
CA LEU A 67 -8.62 14.03 -7.60
C LEU A 67 -9.45 13.76 -8.88
N SER A 68 -9.30 14.60 -9.90
CA SER A 68 -10.01 14.40 -11.18
C SER A 68 -9.49 13.18 -11.93
N ASN A 69 -8.18 12.91 -11.88
CA ASN A 69 -7.56 11.72 -12.45
C ASN A 69 -8.06 10.44 -11.78
N ILE A 70 -8.14 10.41 -10.44
CA ILE A 70 -8.69 9.29 -9.68
C ILE A 70 -10.15 9.05 -10.04
N ARG A 71 -10.97 10.10 -10.04
CA ARG A 71 -12.40 10.00 -10.37
C ARG A 71 -12.60 9.47 -11.79
N THR A 72 -11.84 10.00 -12.75
CA THR A 72 -11.86 9.52 -14.13
C THR A 72 -11.49 8.05 -14.23
N ALA A 73 -10.46 7.60 -13.51
CA ALA A 73 -10.07 6.19 -13.50
C ALA A 73 -11.17 5.27 -12.92
N LEU A 74 -11.82 5.68 -11.82
CA LEU A 74 -12.93 4.93 -11.24
C LEU A 74 -14.15 4.90 -12.19
N ASP A 75 -14.52 6.05 -12.76
CA ASP A 75 -15.66 6.17 -13.68
C ASP A 75 -15.44 5.35 -14.97
N GLU A 76 -14.23 5.37 -15.54
CA GLU A 76 -13.90 4.63 -16.77
C GLU A 76 -13.84 3.11 -16.56
N THR A 77 -13.40 2.66 -15.38
CA THR A 77 -13.19 1.22 -15.11
C THR A 77 -14.36 0.57 -14.40
N GLY A 78 -15.21 1.36 -13.75
CA GLY A 78 -16.30 0.86 -12.91
C GLY A 78 -15.84 0.23 -11.61
N LEU A 79 -14.58 0.43 -11.18
CA LEU A 79 -14.10 -0.09 -9.90
C LEU A 79 -14.86 0.60 -8.75
N PRO A 80 -15.48 -0.15 -7.83
CA PRO A 80 -16.02 0.41 -6.61
C PRO A 80 -14.94 1.19 -5.83
N PRO A 81 -15.18 2.45 -5.42
CA PRO A 81 -14.15 3.27 -4.76
C PRO A 81 -13.53 2.62 -3.53
N SER A 82 -14.32 1.84 -2.77
CA SER A 82 -13.86 1.11 -1.58
C SER A 82 -12.84 0.01 -1.86
N ARG A 83 -12.63 -0.34 -3.12
CA ARG A 83 -11.62 -1.31 -3.56
C ARG A 83 -10.31 -0.66 -4.01
N LEU A 84 -10.28 0.67 -4.14
CA LEU A 84 -9.05 1.43 -4.34
C LEU A 84 -8.55 1.92 -2.98
N GLU A 85 -7.29 1.64 -2.69
CA GLU A 85 -6.58 2.20 -1.55
C GLU A 85 -5.40 3.04 -2.04
N LEU A 86 -5.25 4.25 -1.51
CA LEU A 86 -4.10 5.10 -1.80
C LEU A 86 -3.12 5.03 -0.65
N GLU A 87 -1.88 4.66 -0.97
CA GLU A 87 -0.78 4.65 -0.02
C GLU A 87 -0.05 5.99 -0.07
N ILE A 88 0.05 6.65 1.08
CA ILE A 88 0.77 7.91 1.24
C ILE A 88 1.84 7.77 2.31
N THR A 89 2.99 8.40 2.11
CA THR A 89 4.07 8.39 3.09
C THR A 89 3.88 9.48 4.15
N GLU A 90 4.53 9.33 5.30
CA GLU A 90 4.53 10.35 6.36
C GLU A 90 4.98 11.74 5.86
N GLY A 91 5.91 11.79 4.89
CA GLY A 91 6.45 13.04 4.34
C GLY A 91 5.38 13.92 3.69
N ILE A 92 4.34 13.33 3.09
CA ILE A 92 3.22 14.07 2.51
C ILE A 92 2.46 14.88 3.58
N LEU A 93 2.37 14.34 4.79
CA LEU A 93 1.64 14.95 5.90
C LEU A 93 2.43 16.06 6.59
N ILE A 94 3.76 15.98 6.53
CA ILE A 94 4.68 16.95 7.17
C ILE A 94 4.73 18.26 6.38
N ASP A 95 4.73 18.17 5.04
CA ASP A 95 5.02 19.34 4.21
C ASP A 95 3.88 20.36 4.10
N ASP A 96 2.60 19.95 4.14
CA ASP A 96 1.43 20.86 4.10
C ASP A 96 0.18 20.19 4.74
N ASP A 97 0.09 20.31 6.06
CA ASP A 97 -0.87 19.57 6.86
C ASP A 97 -2.33 19.92 6.53
N GLN A 98 -2.66 21.20 6.30
CA GLN A 98 -4.03 21.61 6.00
C GLN A 98 -4.48 21.22 4.60
N LEU A 99 -3.61 21.37 3.59
CA LEU A 99 -3.95 20.93 2.23
C LEU A 99 -4.11 19.42 2.20
N ALA A 100 -3.19 18.69 2.84
CA ALA A 100 -3.24 17.24 2.89
C ALA A 100 -4.52 16.73 3.56
N LEU A 101 -4.89 17.28 4.72
CA LEU A 101 -6.12 16.90 5.41
C LEU A 101 -7.37 17.14 4.56
N ARG A 102 -7.47 18.28 3.84
CA ARG A 102 -8.62 18.56 2.96
C ARG A 102 -8.69 17.58 1.79
N LEU A 103 -7.57 17.33 1.12
CA LEU A 103 -7.54 16.44 -0.03
C LEU A 103 -7.85 15.00 0.37
N LEU A 104 -7.21 14.49 1.42
CA LEU A 104 -7.46 13.13 1.92
C LEU A 104 -8.90 12.95 2.41
N SER A 105 -9.47 13.96 3.10
CA SER A 105 -10.88 13.93 3.50
C SER A 105 -11.80 13.86 2.28
N THR A 106 -11.50 14.62 1.22
CA THR A 106 -12.26 14.58 -0.04
C THR A 106 -12.16 13.22 -0.72
N ILE A 107 -10.96 12.65 -0.80
CA ILE A 107 -10.73 11.31 -1.36
C ILE A 107 -11.52 10.25 -0.57
N ARG A 108 -11.51 10.33 0.76
CA ARG A 108 -12.25 9.41 1.62
C ARG A 108 -13.77 9.57 1.49
N GLN A 109 -14.28 10.78 1.27
CA GLN A 109 -15.70 11.02 0.97
C GLN A 109 -16.16 10.38 -0.35
N LEU A 110 -15.24 10.11 -1.30
CA LEU A 110 -15.54 9.29 -2.48
C LEU A 110 -15.65 7.79 -2.16
N GLY A 111 -15.33 7.38 -0.94
CA GLY A 111 -15.31 5.98 -0.50
C GLY A 111 -13.97 5.28 -0.73
N ILE A 112 -12.92 6.01 -1.10
CA ILE A 112 -11.57 5.49 -1.33
C ILE A 112 -10.85 5.31 0.01
N ARG A 113 -10.15 4.19 0.18
CA ARG A 113 -9.38 3.91 1.40
C ARG A 113 -8.04 4.64 1.38
N ILE A 114 -7.55 5.04 2.55
CA ILE A 114 -6.22 5.65 2.70
C ILE A 114 -5.35 4.82 3.62
N ALA A 115 -4.16 4.47 3.13
CA ALA A 115 -3.12 3.79 3.88
C ALA A 115 -1.96 4.75 4.19
N LEU A 116 -1.49 4.75 5.45
CA LEU A 116 -0.24 5.38 5.83
C LEU A 116 0.91 4.39 5.63
N ASP A 117 1.83 4.74 4.74
CA ASP A 117 2.94 3.90 4.30
C ASP A 117 4.26 4.27 4.97
N ASP A 118 5.19 3.32 5.02
CA ASP A 118 6.53 3.43 5.62
C ASP A 118 6.53 3.93 7.09
N PHE A 119 5.50 3.58 7.88
CA PHE A 119 5.39 4.05 9.26
C PHE A 119 6.59 3.61 10.11
N GLY A 120 7.22 4.56 10.78
CA GLY A 120 8.38 4.34 11.65
C GLY A 120 9.75 4.40 10.97
N SER A 121 9.81 4.65 9.66
CA SER A 121 11.07 4.82 8.92
C SER A 121 11.66 6.25 9.00
N GLY A 122 10.90 7.21 9.53
CA GLY A 122 11.23 8.64 9.54
C GLY A 122 10.69 9.42 10.75
N TYR A 123 10.25 10.66 10.52
CA TYR A 123 9.67 11.53 11.56
C TYR A 123 8.23 11.13 11.89
N SER A 124 8.05 10.05 12.64
CA SER A 124 6.73 9.55 13.01
C SER A 124 6.04 10.48 14.00
N SER A 125 5.23 11.40 13.47
CA SER A 125 4.37 12.25 14.27
C SER A 125 3.04 11.54 14.49
N LEU A 126 2.91 10.93 15.67
CA LEU A 126 1.65 10.32 16.16
C LEU A 126 0.47 11.30 16.12
N SER A 127 0.75 12.61 16.10
CA SER A 127 -0.30 13.63 15.98
C SER A 127 -1.08 13.57 14.66
N TYR A 128 -0.52 13.02 13.57
CA TYR A 128 -1.28 12.85 12.33
C TYR A 128 -2.28 11.71 12.42
N LEU A 129 -1.92 10.63 13.12
CA LEU A 129 -2.80 9.48 13.33
C LEU A 129 -4.04 9.85 14.14
N THR A 130 -3.95 10.85 15.02
CA THR A 130 -5.11 11.35 15.79
C THR A 130 -5.92 12.40 15.04
N ARG A 131 -5.34 13.05 14.02
CA ARG A 131 -5.99 14.08 13.20
C ARG A 131 -6.66 13.52 11.95
N PHE A 132 -6.12 12.43 11.40
CA PHE A 132 -6.61 11.81 10.18
C PHE A 132 -6.98 10.34 10.43
N CYS A 133 -8.17 9.95 9.95
CA CYS A 133 -8.63 8.57 10.05
C CYS A 133 -8.09 7.75 8.87
N PHE A 134 -6.91 7.16 9.07
CA PHE A 134 -6.36 6.16 8.16
C PHE A 134 -7.17 4.86 8.25
N ASP A 135 -7.41 4.21 7.11
CA ASP A 135 -8.05 2.90 7.08
C ASP A 135 -7.02 1.79 7.32
N THR A 136 -5.77 2.04 6.95
CA THR A 136 -4.65 1.08 7.03
C THR A 136 -3.36 1.79 7.48
N ILE A 137 -2.58 1.17 8.37
CA ILE A 137 -1.21 1.60 8.73
C ILE A 137 -0.24 0.49 8.32
N LYS A 138 0.75 0.84 7.49
CA LYS A 138 1.77 -0.11 7.01
C LYS A 138 3.05 0.05 7.81
N ILE A 139 3.46 -1.02 8.48
CA ILE A 139 4.71 -1.10 9.24
C ILE A 139 5.83 -1.43 8.26
N ASP A 140 6.85 -0.57 8.22
CA ASP A 140 8.00 -0.77 7.34
C ASP A 140 8.76 -2.08 7.65
N ARG A 141 9.29 -2.67 6.58
CA ARG A 141 10.04 -3.94 6.63
C ARG A 141 11.23 -3.92 7.58
N SER A 142 11.85 -2.77 7.85
CA SER A 142 13.01 -2.68 8.74
C SER A 142 12.67 -3.15 10.16
N PHE A 143 11.44 -2.95 10.63
CA PHE A 143 11.00 -3.48 11.93
C PHE A 143 10.85 -5.00 11.91
N VAL A 144 10.23 -5.54 10.86
CA VAL A 144 9.97 -6.98 10.71
C VAL A 144 11.26 -7.78 10.51
N GLN A 145 12.23 -7.20 9.82
CA GLN A 145 13.55 -7.79 9.57
C GLN A 145 14.53 -7.59 10.74
N SER A 146 14.18 -6.77 11.74
CA SER A 146 15.05 -6.50 12.88
C SER A 146 15.20 -7.72 13.79
N THR A 147 16.42 -7.95 14.24
CA THR A 147 16.75 -8.94 15.29
C THR A 147 16.63 -8.35 16.70
N ASP A 148 16.45 -7.02 16.84
CA ASP A 148 16.27 -6.37 18.13
C ASP A 148 14.81 -6.51 18.61
N GLU A 149 14.64 -7.05 19.82
CA GLU A 149 13.35 -7.19 20.49
C GLU A 149 12.60 -5.86 20.62
N LYS A 150 13.34 -4.74 20.71
CA LYS A 150 12.74 -3.40 20.74
C LYS A 150 11.92 -3.09 19.50
N ALA A 151 12.32 -3.56 18.32
CA ALA A 151 11.55 -3.36 17.10
C ALA A 151 10.18 -4.04 17.19
N TRP A 152 10.12 -5.21 17.82
CA TRP A 152 8.86 -5.93 18.05
C TRP A 152 7.97 -5.27 19.10
N HIS A 153 8.55 -4.63 20.12
CA HIS A 153 7.78 -3.77 21.03
C HIS A 153 7.18 -2.55 20.32
N VAL A 154 7.89 -1.97 19.34
CA VAL A 154 7.33 -0.91 18.49
C VAL A 154 6.17 -1.45 17.66
N ILE A 155 6.34 -2.59 16.98
CA ILE A 155 5.26 -3.26 16.22
C ILE A 155 4.02 -3.44 17.09
N ARG A 156 4.14 -4.02 18.29
CA ARG A 156 3.03 -4.19 19.24
C ARG A 156 2.33 -2.88 19.57
N SER A 157 3.11 -1.82 19.81
CA SER A 157 2.59 -0.50 20.16
C SER A 157 1.81 0.11 18.99
N VAL A 158 2.31 -0.06 17.76
CA VAL A 158 1.63 0.39 16.53
C VAL A 158 0.34 -0.37 16.29
N VAL A 159 0.34 -1.70 16.50
CA VAL A 159 -0.87 -2.51 16.38
C VAL A 159 -1.94 -2.04 17.36
N SER A 160 -1.60 -1.90 18.64
CA SER A 160 -2.56 -1.46 19.65
C SER A 160 -3.11 -0.05 19.36
N MET A 161 -2.26 0.84 18.86
CA MET A 161 -2.69 2.18 18.45
C MET A 161 -3.62 2.15 17.24
N ALA A 162 -3.30 1.36 16.21
CA ALA A 162 -4.13 1.23 15.02
C ALA A 162 -5.52 0.69 15.38
N GLU A 163 -5.59 -0.34 16.24
CA GLU A 163 -6.85 -0.88 16.77
C GLU A 163 -7.67 0.20 17.47
N ALA A 164 -7.04 1.02 18.34
CA ALA A 164 -7.72 2.11 19.04
C ALA A 164 -8.24 3.21 18.10
N LEU A 165 -7.62 3.37 16.92
CA LEU A 165 -8.02 4.31 15.89
C LEU A 165 -9.00 3.71 14.86
N GLY A 166 -9.30 2.41 14.96
CA GLY A 166 -10.14 1.70 14.00
C GLY A 166 -9.48 1.43 12.65
N ALA A 167 -8.14 1.45 12.59
CA ALA A 167 -7.35 1.16 11.39
C ALA A 167 -6.87 -0.30 11.37
N SER A 168 -6.72 -0.89 10.18
CA SER A 168 -6.01 -2.16 10.02
C SER A 168 -4.49 -1.92 10.00
N VAL A 169 -3.72 -3.00 10.16
CA VAL A 169 -2.25 -2.96 10.14
C VAL A 169 -1.74 -3.97 9.14
N VAL A 170 -0.90 -3.50 8.23
CA VAL A 170 -0.15 -4.33 7.28
C VAL A 170 1.32 -4.34 7.72
N ALA A 171 1.91 -5.51 7.94
CA ALA A 171 3.35 -5.61 8.16
C ALA A 171 4.08 -5.99 6.86
N GLU A 172 5.04 -5.16 6.45
CA GLU A 172 5.80 -5.38 5.22
C GLU A 172 7.08 -6.20 5.44
N GLY A 173 7.61 -6.79 4.37
CA GLY A 173 8.89 -7.49 4.37
C GLY A 173 8.90 -8.82 5.11
N VAL A 174 7.74 -9.49 5.20
CA VAL A 174 7.65 -10.84 5.78
C VAL A 174 8.32 -11.86 4.85
N GLU A 175 9.37 -12.51 5.34
CA GLU A 175 10.19 -13.47 4.56
C GLU A 175 10.17 -14.88 5.16
N THR A 176 9.77 -15.04 6.44
CA THR A 176 9.74 -16.34 7.11
C THR A 176 8.40 -16.63 7.77
N ALA A 177 8.11 -17.92 7.95
CA ALA A 177 6.95 -18.37 8.73
C ALA A 177 7.03 -17.86 10.18
N GLU A 178 8.22 -17.81 10.77
CA GLU A 178 8.42 -17.34 12.15
C GLU A 178 8.01 -15.88 12.31
N GLN A 179 8.44 -14.99 11.40
CA GLN A 179 8.03 -13.58 11.40
C GLN A 179 6.51 -13.45 11.32
N MET A 180 5.88 -14.21 10.44
CA MET A 180 4.45 -14.21 10.24
C MET A 180 3.67 -14.70 11.48
N HIS A 181 4.09 -15.80 12.11
CA HIS A 181 3.46 -16.28 13.35
C HIS A 181 3.61 -15.27 14.48
N ARG A 182 4.77 -14.60 14.56
CA ARG A 182 5.01 -13.56 15.55
C ARG A 182 4.10 -12.35 15.30
N LEU A 183 4.01 -11.85 14.07
CA LEU A 183 3.09 -10.77 13.68
C LEU A 183 1.63 -11.12 14.00
N ALA A 184 1.20 -12.36 13.73
CA ALA A 184 -0.12 -12.86 14.10
C ALA A 184 -0.34 -12.90 15.63
N SER A 185 0.71 -13.18 16.40
CA SER A 185 0.65 -13.15 17.86
C SER A 185 0.50 -11.73 18.42
N GLU A 186 1.11 -10.76 17.75
CA GLU A 186 1.08 -9.33 18.10
C GLU A 186 -0.21 -8.61 17.67
N GLY A 187 -1.09 -9.28 16.91
CA GLY A 187 -2.38 -8.72 16.46
C GLY A 187 -2.33 -8.07 15.08
N CYS A 188 -1.27 -8.28 14.29
CA CYS A 188 -1.19 -7.76 12.93
C CYS A 188 -2.29 -8.38 12.05
N HIS A 189 -2.98 -7.53 11.28
CA HIS A 189 -4.17 -7.90 10.51
C HIS A 189 -3.82 -8.53 9.17
N GLU A 190 -2.80 -7.97 8.53
CA GLU A 190 -2.42 -8.24 7.15
C GLU A 190 -0.90 -8.27 7.05
N ILE A 191 -0.38 -9.04 6.11
CA ILE A 191 1.06 -9.20 5.89
C ILE A 191 1.40 -9.11 4.41
N GLN A 192 2.53 -8.48 4.11
CA GLN A 192 3.09 -8.37 2.77
C GLN A 192 4.56 -8.79 2.82
N GLY A 193 4.99 -9.63 1.90
CA GLY A 193 6.41 -9.99 1.77
C GLY A 193 6.65 -11.23 0.93
N PHE A 194 7.93 -11.52 0.69
CA PHE A 194 8.35 -12.60 -0.19
C PHE A 194 8.00 -13.99 0.32
N PHE A 195 7.69 -14.13 1.61
CA PHE A 195 7.10 -15.35 2.15
C PHE A 195 5.76 -15.68 1.50
N ILE A 196 4.95 -14.65 1.20
CA ILE A 196 3.64 -14.77 0.56
C ILE A 196 3.80 -14.88 -0.95
N ALA A 197 4.37 -13.83 -1.55
CA ALA A 197 4.63 -13.76 -2.99
C ALA A 197 5.65 -12.66 -3.28
N ARG A 198 6.38 -12.81 -4.40
CA ARG A 198 7.18 -11.73 -4.97
C ARG A 198 6.30 -10.85 -5.88
N PRO A 199 6.68 -9.58 -6.14
CA PRO A 199 6.06 -8.79 -7.20
C PRO A 199 6.11 -9.57 -8.51
N THR A 200 4.94 -9.82 -9.10
CA THR A 200 4.78 -10.70 -10.25
C THR A 200 3.73 -10.13 -11.20
N PRO A 201 3.78 -10.43 -12.52
CA PRO A 201 2.71 -10.06 -13.44
C PRO A 201 1.35 -10.58 -12.98
N VAL A 202 0.27 -9.84 -13.26
CA VAL A 202 -1.08 -10.18 -12.79
C VAL A 202 -1.52 -11.60 -13.20
N ASP A 203 -1.12 -12.05 -14.39
CA ASP A 203 -1.47 -13.37 -14.93
C ASP A 203 -0.72 -14.51 -14.23
N GLU A 204 0.29 -14.20 -13.41
CA GLU A 204 1.08 -15.15 -12.63
C GLU A 204 0.68 -15.17 -11.14
N ILE A 205 -0.31 -14.37 -10.73
CA ILE A 205 -0.79 -14.36 -9.36
C ILE A 205 -1.47 -15.70 -9.05
N SER A 206 -0.90 -16.43 -8.09
CA SER A 206 -1.50 -17.67 -7.58
C SER A 206 -2.79 -17.35 -6.80
N PRO A 207 -3.91 -18.06 -7.03
CA PRO A 207 -5.09 -17.94 -6.19
C PRO A 207 -4.89 -18.57 -4.80
N ASN A 208 -3.82 -19.36 -4.61
CA ASN A 208 -3.53 -20.05 -3.36
C ASN A 208 -2.34 -19.41 -2.64
N LEU A 209 -2.53 -19.18 -1.34
CA LEU A 209 -1.46 -18.81 -0.41
C LEU A 209 -0.56 -20.02 -0.11
N PRO A 210 0.71 -19.80 0.29
CA PRO A 210 1.55 -20.85 0.88
C PRO A 210 0.84 -21.58 2.04
N ALA A 211 1.04 -22.88 2.19
CA ALA A 211 0.34 -23.69 3.22
C ALA A 211 0.49 -23.13 4.65
N ASP A 212 1.71 -22.71 5.00
CA ASP A 212 1.99 -22.08 6.30
C ASP A 212 1.26 -20.74 6.46
N ALA A 213 1.13 -19.95 5.39
CA ALA A 213 0.36 -18.72 5.39
C ALA A 213 -1.14 -18.99 5.57
N GLN A 214 -1.68 -20.05 4.97
CA GLN A 214 -3.08 -20.44 5.17
C GLN A 214 -3.35 -20.79 6.64
N HIS A 215 -2.48 -21.58 7.28
CA HIS A 215 -2.64 -21.97 8.68
C HIS A 215 -2.61 -20.77 9.63
N ALA A 216 -1.70 -19.84 9.43
CA ALA A 216 -1.64 -18.65 10.26
C ALA A 216 -2.81 -17.69 10.02
N LEU A 217 -3.26 -17.53 8.78
CA LEU A 217 -4.46 -16.75 8.47
C LEU A 217 -5.68 -17.30 9.22
N LEU A 218 -5.85 -18.62 9.25
CA LEU A 218 -6.90 -19.30 10.02
C LEU A 218 -6.75 -19.06 11.53
N ALA A 219 -5.52 -18.97 12.06
CA ALA A 219 -5.26 -18.67 13.46
C ALA A 219 -5.64 -17.21 13.81
N ILE A 220 -5.31 -16.25 12.94
CA ILE A 220 -5.70 -14.84 13.07
C ILE A 220 -7.23 -14.70 13.03
N GLN A 221 -7.90 -15.34 12.06
CA GLN A 221 -9.35 -15.32 11.93
C GLN A 221 -10.07 -15.94 13.13
N LYS A 222 -9.55 -17.03 13.70
CA LYS A 222 -10.11 -17.65 14.92
C LYS A 222 -10.01 -16.74 16.13
N LYS A 223 -8.90 -16.00 16.32
CA LYS A 223 -8.78 -15.02 17.40
C LYS A 223 -9.85 -13.93 17.32
N ARG A 224 -10.21 -13.49 16.11
CA ARG A 224 -11.28 -12.50 15.87
C ARG A 224 -12.70 -12.98 16.18
N MET A 225 -12.96 -14.29 16.20
CA MET A 225 -14.29 -14.82 16.55
C MET A 225 -14.49 -14.98 18.07
N VAL A 226 -13.42 -14.85 18.86
CA VAL A 226 -13.41 -15.12 20.31
C VAL A 226 -13.28 -13.82 21.13
N ALA A 227 -12.99 -12.68 20.50
CA ALA A 227 -12.98 -11.34 21.08
C ALA A 227 -14.25 -10.58 20.71
#